data_AF-A0A291PGZ1-F1
#
_entry.id   AF-A0A291PGZ1-F1
#
_cell.length_a   1.000
_cell.length_b   1.000
_cell.length_c   1.000
_cell.angle_alpha   90.00
_cell.angle_beta   90.00
_cell.angle_gamma   90.00
#
_symmetry.space_group_name_H-M   'P 1'
#
loop_
_entity.id
_entity.type
_entity.pdbx_description
1 polymer ?
#
loop_
_entity_poly.entity_id
_entity_poly.type
_entity_poly.pdbx_seq_one_letter_code
_entity_poly.pdbx_strand_id
1 'polypeptide(L)'
;MTQTALTGAALIAAAYPDRTYALYDTSATGITLVNGLVDVQADDAKINTLPAAADMIALTPDQWALAQQAPYIHAQNGKLLHPARYYASFDLSAAHPTPVLGWYDTWAMTDVASVPAATDMIAVSARDWADITAFRKPNGRGVQDGKIIDYTPPVPLSVQAQTEQGWIQQQESRAFVRGQKFTVEMLAYADAIDAIADGTDTASTKLPDRPATIMS
;
A
#
# COMPACT_ATOMS: atom_id res chain seq x y z
N MET A 1 50.66 25.20 -15.88
CA MET A 1 49.44 24.65 -15.27
C MET A 1 49.84 24.16 -13.88
N THR A 2 49.38 24.83 -12.82
CA THR A 2 49.65 24.43 -11.44
C THR A 2 48.74 23.25 -11.11
N GLN A 3 49.34 22.07 -10.91
CA GLN A 3 48.63 20.88 -10.47
C GLN A 3 48.34 21.04 -8.97
N THR A 4 47.10 21.42 -8.62
CA THR A 4 46.67 21.45 -7.23
C THR A 4 46.68 20.01 -6.71
N ALA A 5 47.52 19.71 -5.72
CA ALA A 5 47.52 18.41 -5.07
C ALA A 5 46.15 18.19 -4.41
N LEU A 6 45.44 17.13 -4.81
CA LEU A 6 44.20 16.72 -4.16
C LEU A 6 44.55 16.21 -2.76
N THR A 7 43.79 16.67 -1.76
CA THR A 7 43.88 16.11 -0.40
C THR A 7 43.37 14.67 -0.39
N GLY A 8 43.78 13.86 0.60
CA GLY A 8 43.24 12.49 0.75
C GLY A 8 41.71 12.46 0.80
N ALA A 9 41.10 13.43 1.49
CA ALA A 9 39.64 13.60 1.53
C ALA A 9 39.04 13.88 0.14
N ALA A 10 39.70 14.67 -0.70
CA ALA A 10 39.22 14.94 -2.07
C ALA A 10 39.32 13.71 -2.99
N LEU A 11 40.30 12.85 -2.77
CA LEU A 11 40.42 11.57 -3.47
C LEU A 11 39.31 10.59 -3.04
N ILE A 12 39.02 10.50 -1.74
CA ILE A 12 37.94 9.67 -1.21
C ILE A 12 36.59 10.13 -1.74
N ALA A 13 36.31 11.43 -1.70
CA ALA A 13 35.05 11.99 -2.22
C ALA A 13 34.88 11.78 -3.74
N ALA A 14 35.98 11.71 -4.50
CA ALA A 14 35.94 11.39 -5.92
C ALA A 14 35.66 9.90 -6.19
N ALA A 15 36.18 9.00 -5.36
CA ALA A 15 35.98 7.56 -5.48
C ALA A 15 34.62 7.09 -4.92
N TYR A 16 34.12 7.77 -3.89
CA TYR A 16 32.88 7.48 -3.17
C TYR A 16 32.03 8.75 -3.11
N PRO A 17 31.14 8.98 -4.09
CA PRO A 17 30.32 10.19 -4.16
C PRO A 17 29.35 10.33 -2.98
N ASP A 18 28.82 9.20 -2.49
CA ASP A 18 27.99 9.12 -1.30
C ASP A 18 28.82 8.80 -0.05
N ARG A 19 28.27 9.12 1.13
CA ARG A 19 28.92 8.85 2.42
C ARG A 19 28.66 7.42 2.93
N THR A 20 27.45 6.93 2.73
CA THR A 20 26.97 5.68 3.35
C THR A 20 26.56 4.67 2.30
N TYR A 21 27.01 3.42 2.47
CA TYR A 21 26.74 2.33 1.55
C TYR A 21 26.33 1.05 2.26
N ALA A 22 25.56 0.22 1.55
CA ALA A 22 25.33 -1.18 1.87
C ALA A 22 26.19 -2.09 0.96
N LEU A 23 26.81 -3.09 1.58
CA LEU A 23 27.55 -4.16 0.94
C LEU A 23 26.61 -5.35 0.71
N TYR A 24 26.70 -5.99 -0.45
CA TYR A 24 25.93 -7.17 -0.79
C TYR A 24 26.74 -8.09 -1.71
N ASP A 25 26.28 -9.33 -1.92
CA ASP A 25 26.93 -10.25 -2.84
C ASP A 25 26.58 -9.90 -4.30
N THR A 26 27.53 -9.26 -4.99
CA THR A 26 27.40 -8.84 -6.40
C THR A 26 27.47 -10.00 -7.39
N SER A 27 27.93 -11.19 -6.96
CA SER A 27 28.05 -12.38 -7.80
C SER A 27 26.74 -13.17 -7.90
N ALA A 28 25.82 -12.94 -6.96
CA ALA A 28 24.54 -13.62 -6.93
C ALA A 28 23.60 -13.14 -8.04
N THR A 29 22.90 -14.09 -8.67
CA THR A 29 21.87 -13.80 -9.68
C THR A 29 20.48 -13.57 -9.09
N GLY A 30 20.30 -13.91 -7.80
CA GLY A 30 19.04 -13.82 -7.08
C GLY A 30 19.00 -12.70 -6.04
N ILE A 31 17.95 -12.69 -5.23
CA ILE A 31 17.84 -11.82 -4.06
C ILE A 31 18.91 -12.22 -3.04
N THR A 32 19.64 -11.24 -2.53
CA THR A 32 20.65 -11.42 -1.48
C THR A 32 20.33 -10.55 -0.28
N LEU A 33 20.96 -10.87 0.86
CA LEU A 33 20.95 -9.98 2.00
C LEU A 33 22.16 -9.07 1.97
N VAL A 34 21.96 -7.81 2.37
CA VAL A 34 23.04 -6.91 2.72
C VAL A 34 23.86 -7.56 3.83
N ASN A 35 25.17 -7.63 3.63
CA ASN A 35 26.11 -8.30 4.53
C ASN A 35 26.99 -7.31 5.31
N GLY A 36 26.86 -6.01 5.05
CA GLY A 36 27.59 -4.98 5.77
C GLY A 36 27.09 -3.57 5.45
N LEU A 37 27.35 -2.66 6.38
CA LEU A 37 27.01 -1.24 6.29
C LEU A 37 28.29 -0.43 6.53
N VAL A 38 28.54 0.57 5.67
CA VAL A 38 29.78 1.35 5.67
C VAL A 38 29.48 2.84 5.63
N ASP A 39 30.14 3.60 6.51
CA ASP A 39 30.31 5.04 6.39
C ASP A 39 31.77 5.31 5.98
N VAL A 40 31.98 5.78 4.75
CA VAL A 40 33.31 5.96 4.15
C VAL A 40 34.09 7.13 4.77
N GLN A 41 33.48 7.90 5.66
CA GLN A 41 34.15 9.01 6.37
C GLN A 41 34.42 8.70 7.85
N ALA A 42 33.92 7.57 8.36
CA ALA A 42 34.04 7.23 9.78
C ALA A 42 35.30 6.40 10.10
N ASP A 43 35.92 5.75 9.10
CA ASP A 43 36.98 4.77 9.33
C ASP A 43 37.96 4.70 8.15
N ASP A 44 39.04 5.48 8.23
CA ASP A 44 40.09 5.57 7.20
C ASP A 44 40.76 4.22 6.89
N ALA A 45 40.82 3.30 7.87
CA ALA A 45 41.42 1.97 7.68
C ALA A 45 40.54 1.06 6.81
N LYS A 46 39.21 1.27 6.82
CA LYS A 46 38.28 0.50 5.99
C LYS A 46 38.31 0.92 4.53
N ILE A 47 38.48 2.20 4.22
CA ILE A 47 38.34 2.75 2.87
C ILE A 47 39.24 2.04 1.84
N ASN A 48 40.48 1.71 2.22
CA ASN A 48 41.43 1.04 1.33
C ASN A 48 41.08 -0.43 1.02
N THR A 49 40.10 -0.99 1.74
CA THR A 49 39.62 -2.37 1.58
C THR A 49 38.20 -2.44 1.01
N LEU A 50 37.57 -1.30 0.77
CA LEU A 50 36.21 -1.25 0.24
C LEU A 50 36.20 -1.62 -1.25
N PRO A 51 35.13 -2.29 -1.73
CA PRO A 51 34.84 -2.39 -3.15
C PRO A 51 34.70 -1.01 -3.80
N ALA A 52 34.72 -0.97 -5.14
CA ALA A 52 34.38 0.26 -5.85
C ALA A 52 32.95 0.70 -5.49
N ALA A 53 32.69 2.01 -5.48
CA ALA A 53 31.36 2.54 -5.18
C ALA A 53 30.26 1.95 -6.08
N ALA A 54 30.59 1.60 -7.33
CA ALA A 54 29.68 0.95 -8.27
C ALA A 54 29.27 -0.48 -7.89
N ASP A 55 30.02 -1.14 -7.01
CA ASP A 55 29.76 -2.49 -6.50
C ASP A 55 29.05 -2.47 -5.14
N MET A 56 28.63 -1.28 -4.69
CA MET A 56 27.91 -1.07 -3.44
C MET A 56 26.62 -0.30 -3.69
N ILE A 57 25.72 -0.30 -2.70
CA ILE A 57 24.45 0.40 -2.81
C ILE A 57 24.52 1.66 -1.96
N ALA A 58 24.52 2.82 -2.60
CA ALA A 58 24.44 4.10 -1.90
C ALA A 58 23.14 4.19 -1.08
N LEU A 59 23.27 4.61 0.17
CA LEU A 59 22.15 4.79 1.09
C LEU A 59 21.91 6.27 1.35
N THR A 60 20.65 6.68 1.31
CA THR A 60 20.23 7.98 1.84
C THR A 60 20.40 8.03 3.36
N PRO A 61 20.45 9.22 3.99
CA PRO A 61 20.54 9.34 5.45
C PRO A 61 19.43 8.59 6.20
N ASP A 62 18.20 8.64 5.69
CA ASP A 62 17.06 7.95 6.31
C ASP A 62 17.20 6.43 6.20
N GLN A 63 17.66 5.92 5.05
CA GLN A 63 17.96 4.51 4.88
C GLN A 63 19.08 4.06 5.79
N TRP A 64 20.16 4.84 5.91
CA TRP A 64 21.27 4.54 6.82
C TRP A 64 20.83 4.45 8.28
N ALA A 65 19.99 5.39 8.73
CA ALA A 65 19.47 5.40 10.10
C ALA A 65 18.65 4.14 10.40
N LEU A 66 17.79 3.72 9.46
CA LEU A 66 16.96 2.53 9.60
C LEU A 66 17.75 1.22 9.43
N ALA A 67 18.75 1.22 8.56
CA ALA A 67 19.51 0.02 8.19
C ALA A 67 20.33 -0.52 9.37
N GLN A 68 20.84 0.39 10.22
CA GLN A 68 21.56 0.04 11.43
C GLN A 68 20.74 -0.78 12.44
N GLN A 69 19.40 -0.77 12.32
CA GLN A 69 18.48 -1.48 13.22
C GLN A 69 17.70 -2.58 12.50
N ALA A 70 18.05 -2.88 11.25
CA ALA A 70 17.35 -3.85 10.43
C ALA A 70 18.07 -5.20 10.48
N PRO A 71 17.38 -6.29 10.82
CA PRO A 71 17.98 -7.62 10.79
C PRO A 71 18.21 -8.13 9.36
N TYR A 72 17.38 -7.72 8.40
CA TYR A 72 17.43 -8.19 7.03
C TYR A 72 17.23 -7.01 6.08
N ILE A 73 18.07 -6.87 5.06
CA ILE A 73 17.84 -5.90 3.99
C ILE A 73 18.13 -6.61 2.68
N HIS A 74 17.14 -6.66 1.79
CA HIS A 74 17.24 -7.42 0.56
C HIS A 74 17.75 -6.54 -0.57
N ALA A 75 18.74 -7.06 -1.29
CA ALA A 75 19.38 -6.41 -2.42
C ALA A 75 19.44 -7.33 -3.64
N GLN A 76 19.34 -6.72 -4.81
CA GLN A 76 19.52 -7.38 -6.11
C GLN A 76 19.92 -6.33 -7.15
N ASN A 77 20.86 -6.69 -8.04
CA ASN A 77 21.27 -5.84 -9.16
C ASN A 77 21.65 -4.40 -8.76
N GLY A 78 22.41 -4.24 -7.66
CA GLY A 78 22.90 -2.95 -7.20
C GLY A 78 21.83 -2.06 -6.53
N LYS A 79 20.69 -2.63 -6.16
CA LYS A 79 19.57 -1.89 -5.56
C LYS A 79 18.96 -2.65 -4.39
N LEU A 80 18.44 -1.90 -3.42
CA LEU A 80 17.54 -2.46 -2.41
C LEU A 80 16.22 -2.83 -3.09
N LEU A 81 15.69 -4.02 -2.81
CA LEU A 81 14.38 -4.45 -3.33
C LEU A 81 13.26 -3.55 -2.81
N HIS A 82 13.33 -3.25 -1.51
CA HIS A 82 12.41 -2.40 -0.79
C HIS A 82 13.21 -1.26 -0.15
N PRO A 83 13.36 -0.11 -0.86
CA PRO A 83 14.21 0.99 -0.40
C PRO A 83 13.74 1.67 0.89
N ALA A 84 12.44 1.64 1.18
CA ALA A 84 11.92 1.98 2.51
C ALA A 84 11.83 0.71 3.36
N ARG A 85 11.73 0.88 4.68
CA ARG A 85 11.53 -0.26 5.59
C ARG A 85 10.06 -0.68 5.71
N TYR A 86 9.17 0.30 5.64
CA TYR A 86 7.76 0.12 5.96
C TYR A 86 6.87 0.42 4.76
N TYR A 87 5.89 -0.44 4.52
CA TYR A 87 4.97 -0.32 3.39
C TYR A 87 3.53 -0.66 3.74
N ALA A 88 2.61 -0.06 2.98
CA ALA A 88 1.20 -0.43 2.92
C ALA A 88 0.87 -0.92 1.50
N SER A 89 0.26 -2.11 1.41
CA SER A 89 -0.27 -2.65 0.16
C SER A 89 -1.74 -2.26 -0.04
N PHE A 90 -2.18 -2.20 -1.29
CA PHE A 90 -3.53 -1.85 -1.68
C PHE A 90 -3.86 -2.47 -3.05
N ASP A 91 -5.14 -2.52 -3.42
CA ASP A 91 -5.54 -2.99 -4.75
C ASP A 91 -5.28 -1.90 -5.80
N LEU A 92 -4.33 -2.15 -6.70
CA LEU A 92 -3.96 -1.25 -7.79
C LEU A 92 -5.01 -1.17 -8.91
N SER A 93 -5.94 -2.12 -8.98
CA SER A 93 -6.96 -2.21 -10.03
C SER A 93 -8.31 -1.61 -9.62
N ALA A 94 -8.56 -1.49 -8.31
CA ALA A 94 -9.80 -0.94 -7.78
C ALA A 94 -9.87 0.59 -7.92
N ALA A 95 -11.08 1.11 -8.08
CA ALA A 95 -11.31 2.54 -8.01
C ALA A 95 -10.93 3.08 -6.61
N HIS A 96 -10.28 4.22 -6.58
CA HIS A 96 -9.91 4.88 -5.32
C HIS A 96 -11.12 5.59 -4.69
N PRO A 97 -11.18 5.69 -3.34
CA PRO A 97 -10.24 5.13 -2.40
C PRO A 97 -10.39 3.60 -2.27
N THR A 98 -9.26 2.90 -2.19
CA THR A 98 -9.20 1.45 -2.04
C THR A 98 -8.66 1.08 -0.66
N PRO A 99 -9.13 0.01 0.01
CA PRO A 99 -8.65 -0.35 1.34
C PRO A 99 -7.14 -0.67 1.34
N VAL A 100 -6.47 -0.34 2.45
CA VAL A 100 -5.16 -0.94 2.74
C VAL A 100 -5.37 -2.42 3.01
N LEU A 101 -4.67 -3.28 2.25
CA LEU A 101 -4.80 -4.73 2.32
C LEU A 101 -3.81 -5.37 3.30
N GLY A 102 -2.71 -4.68 3.58
CA GLY A 102 -1.66 -5.23 4.44
C GLY A 102 -0.54 -4.24 4.71
N TRP A 103 0.15 -4.46 5.83
CA TRP A 103 1.26 -3.65 6.31
C TRP A 103 2.53 -4.51 6.39
N TYR A 104 3.64 -4.02 5.85
CA TYR A 104 4.91 -4.77 5.77
C TYR A 104 6.05 -3.99 6.41
N ASP A 105 6.76 -4.62 7.36
CA ASP A 105 8.13 -4.26 7.73
C ASP A 105 9.05 -5.19 6.93
N THR A 106 9.43 -4.77 5.73
CA THR A 106 10.16 -5.63 4.78
C THR A 106 11.56 -5.95 5.27
N TRP A 107 12.13 -5.09 6.12
CA TRP A 107 13.47 -5.30 6.68
C TRP A 107 13.48 -6.15 7.95
N ALA A 108 12.31 -6.48 8.50
CA ALA A 108 12.16 -7.48 9.56
C ALA A 108 11.92 -8.90 9.01
N MET A 109 11.73 -9.05 7.70
CA MET A 109 11.41 -10.32 7.05
C MET A 109 12.67 -11.01 6.56
N THR A 110 12.83 -12.31 6.85
CA THR A 110 13.94 -13.10 6.29
C THR A 110 13.77 -13.32 4.78
N ASP A 111 12.53 -13.38 4.31
CA ASP A 111 12.16 -13.62 2.91
C ASP A 111 11.06 -12.63 2.47
N VAL A 112 11.23 -12.07 1.28
CA VAL A 112 10.33 -11.09 0.66
C VAL A 112 9.75 -11.57 -0.67
N ALA A 113 9.90 -12.85 -1.04
CA ALA A 113 9.41 -13.39 -2.30
C ALA A 113 7.90 -13.21 -2.51
N SER A 114 7.12 -13.22 -1.43
CA SER A 114 5.66 -13.00 -1.45
C SER A 114 5.24 -11.57 -1.13
N VAL A 115 6.20 -10.67 -0.88
CA VAL A 115 5.92 -9.25 -0.65
C VAL A 115 5.79 -8.56 -2.01
N PRO A 116 4.75 -7.74 -2.24
CA PRO A 116 4.63 -6.97 -3.47
C PRO A 116 5.90 -6.14 -3.75
N ALA A 117 6.11 -5.79 -5.02
CA ALA A 117 7.19 -4.88 -5.38
C ALA A 117 7.02 -3.53 -4.68
N ALA A 118 8.12 -2.86 -4.35
CA ALA A 118 8.07 -1.56 -3.67
C ALA A 118 7.30 -0.49 -4.46
N THR A 119 7.26 -0.60 -5.79
CA THR A 119 6.50 0.29 -6.70
C THR A 119 4.98 0.12 -6.58
N ASP A 120 4.54 -1.03 -6.06
CA ASP A 120 3.14 -1.46 -5.99
C ASP A 120 2.56 -1.24 -4.58
N MET A 121 3.32 -0.53 -3.74
CA MET A 121 2.98 -0.25 -2.35
C MET A 121 3.27 1.21 -2.01
N ILE A 122 2.67 1.70 -0.93
CA ILE A 122 2.95 3.03 -0.38
C ILE A 122 4.01 2.92 0.71
N ALA A 123 5.13 3.63 0.55
CA ALA A 123 6.14 3.75 1.59
C ALA A 123 5.59 4.51 2.81
N VAL A 124 5.89 4.01 4.00
CA VAL A 124 5.41 4.54 5.28
C VAL A 124 6.60 5.06 6.08
N SER A 125 6.45 6.24 6.70
CA SER A 125 7.49 6.78 7.57
C SER A 125 7.62 5.94 8.84
N ALA A 126 8.80 5.95 9.47
CA ALA A 126 8.99 5.25 10.76
C ALA A 126 8.05 5.78 11.85
N ARG A 127 7.72 7.08 11.81
CA ARG A 127 6.77 7.71 12.72
C ARG A 127 5.35 7.16 12.52
N ASP A 128 4.87 7.13 11.29
CA ASP A 128 3.51 6.66 10.99
C ASP A 128 3.38 5.14 11.19
N TRP A 129 4.46 4.39 10.96
CA TRP A 129 4.52 2.97 11.27
C TRP A 129 4.37 2.68 12.77
N ALA A 130 4.99 3.50 13.62
CA ALA A 130 4.92 3.36 15.07
C ALA A 130 3.52 3.69 15.63
N ASP A 131 2.72 4.49 14.91
CA ASP A 131 1.36 4.86 15.31
C ASP A 131 0.35 3.75 14.96
N ILE A 132 0.26 2.74 15.81
CA ILE A 132 -0.66 1.60 15.66
C ILE A 132 -2.12 1.91 16.03
N THR A 133 -2.40 3.09 16.58
CA THR A 133 -3.73 3.44 17.10
C THR A 133 -4.48 4.39 16.19
N ALA A 134 -3.81 5.33 15.52
CA ALA A 134 -4.41 6.29 14.61
C ALA A 134 -4.06 6.01 13.14
N PHE A 135 -2.83 5.60 12.84
CA PHE A 135 -2.35 5.44 11.45
C PHE A 135 -2.33 3.99 10.97
N ARG A 136 -1.47 3.14 11.53
CA ARG A 136 -1.28 1.72 11.16
C ARG A 136 -2.34 0.83 11.80
N LYS A 137 -3.60 1.14 11.53
CA LYS A 137 -4.76 0.38 12.02
C LYS A 137 -4.94 -0.91 11.22
N PRO A 138 -5.53 -1.97 11.82
CA PRO A 138 -5.90 -3.18 11.08
C PRO A 138 -7.01 -2.94 10.04
N ASN A 139 -7.81 -1.89 10.21
CA ASN A 139 -8.90 -1.51 9.31
C ASN A 139 -9.14 0.01 9.34
N GLY A 140 -10.00 0.49 8.43
CA GLY A 140 -10.39 1.91 8.38
C GLY A 140 -9.38 2.83 7.70
N ARG A 141 -8.38 2.27 7.00
CA ARG A 141 -7.40 3.00 6.20
C ARG A 141 -7.51 2.58 4.74
N GLY A 142 -7.31 3.53 3.86
CA GLY A 142 -7.35 3.32 2.41
C GLY A 142 -6.33 4.19 1.71
N VAL A 143 -6.10 3.90 0.44
CA VAL A 143 -5.18 4.63 -0.43
C VAL A 143 -5.99 5.45 -1.42
N GLN A 144 -5.65 6.73 -1.52
CA GLN A 144 -6.15 7.65 -2.51
C GLN A 144 -5.00 8.55 -2.98
N ASP A 145 -4.81 8.65 -4.29
CA ASP A 145 -3.77 9.50 -4.91
C ASP A 145 -2.37 9.31 -4.32
N GLY A 146 -2.00 8.05 -4.05
CA GLY A 146 -0.70 7.68 -3.46
C GLY A 146 -0.56 8.01 -1.98
N LYS A 147 -1.64 8.39 -1.29
CA LYS A 147 -1.65 8.73 0.14
C LYS A 147 -2.55 7.81 0.92
N ILE A 148 -2.14 7.50 2.15
CA ILE A 148 -2.96 6.75 3.10
C ILE A 148 -3.90 7.72 3.83
N ILE A 149 -5.20 7.49 3.70
CA ILE A 149 -6.28 8.29 4.28
C ILE A 149 -7.18 7.45 5.19
N ASP A 150 -8.06 8.11 5.94
CA ASP A 150 -9.18 7.42 6.58
C ASP A 150 -10.12 6.88 5.51
N TYR A 151 -10.60 5.66 5.71
CA TYR A 151 -11.41 4.94 4.73
C TYR A 151 -12.60 4.30 5.43
N THR A 152 -13.79 4.63 4.93
CA THR A 152 -15.01 3.91 5.28
C THR A 152 -15.41 3.10 4.05
N PRO A 153 -15.39 1.76 4.10
CA PRO A 153 -15.81 0.94 2.97
C PRO A 153 -17.23 1.33 2.51
N PRO A 154 -17.48 1.38 1.20
CA PRO A 154 -18.85 1.55 0.71
C PRO A 154 -19.70 0.36 1.18
N VAL A 155 -20.94 0.64 1.56
CA VAL A 155 -21.89 -0.40 1.95
C VAL A 155 -22.15 -1.30 0.74
N PRO A 156 -21.99 -2.63 0.84
CA PRO A 156 -22.26 -3.54 -0.28
C PRO A 156 -23.67 -3.36 -0.84
N LEU A 157 -23.83 -3.47 -2.16
CA LEU A 157 -25.10 -3.20 -2.83
C LEU A 157 -26.24 -4.11 -2.32
N SER A 158 -25.93 -5.37 -2.01
CA SER A 158 -26.88 -6.32 -1.38
C SER A 158 -27.37 -5.85 -0.01
N VAL A 159 -26.49 -5.26 0.81
CA VAL A 159 -26.87 -4.69 2.12
C VAL A 159 -27.74 -3.44 1.95
N GLN A 160 -27.46 -2.62 0.93
CA GLN A 160 -28.32 -1.49 0.58
C GLN A 160 -29.71 -1.99 0.14
N ALA A 161 -29.77 -3.04 -0.68
CA ALA A 161 -31.02 -3.66 -1.12
C ALA A 161 -31.82 -4.28 0.04
N GLN A 162 -31.18 -4.96 0.99
CA GLN A 162 -31.84 -5.47 2.21
C GLN A 162 -32.45 -4.34 3.05
N THR A 163 -31.76 -3.20 3.13
CA THR A 163 -32.32 -2.00 3.79
C THR A 163 -33.55 -1.49 3.01
N GLU A 164 -33.49 -1.53 1.68
CA GLU A 164 -34.56 -1.12 0.79
C GLU A 164 -35.80 -2.03 0.86
N GLN A 165 -35.62 -3.35 1.03
CA GLN A 165 -36.72 -4.30 1.28
C GLN A 165 -37.57 -3.88 2.49
N GLY A 166 -36.93 -3.35 3.55
CA GLY A 166 -37.65 -2.81 4.70
C GLY A 166 -38.54 -1.60 4.35
N TRP A 167 -38.12 -0.75 3.41
CA TRP A 167 -38.95 0.35 2.90
C TRP A 167 -40.12 -0.19 2.05
N ILE A 168 -39.87 -1.19 1.20
CA ILE A 168 -40.90 -1.84 0.37
C ILE A 168 -42.01 -2.43 1.25
N GLN A 169 -41.64 -3.21 2.28
CA GLN A 169 -42.60 -3.82 3.22
C GLN A 169 -43.47 -2.78 3.95
N GLN A 170 -42.90 -1.60 4.26
CA GLN A 170 -43.69 -0.49 4.82
C GLN A 170 -44.71 0.06 3.82
N GLN A 171 -44.37 0.13 2.52
CA GLN A 171 -45.32 0.53 1.50
C GLN A 171 -46.41 -0.53 1.31
N GLU A 172 -46.07 -1.81 1.27
CA GLU A 172 -47.06 -2.90 1.17
C GLU A 172 -48.08 -2.85 2.30
N SER A 173 -47.62 -2.67 3.53
CA SER A 173 -48.48 -2.53 4.71
C SER A 173 -49.46 -1.36 4.55
N ARG A 174 -49.01 -0.23 4.00
CA ARG A 174 -49.87 0.94 3.73
C ARG A 174 -50.86 0.67 2.60
N ALA A 175 -50.44 -0.01 1.53
CA ALA A 175 -51.29 -0.41 0.42
C ALA A 175 -52.45 -1.27 0.93
N PHE A 176 -52.12 -2.30 1.71
CA PHE A 176 -53.08 -3.23 2.31
C PHE A 176 -54.14 -2.52 3.15
N VAL A 177 -53.72 -1.64 4.07
CA VAL A 177 -54.64 -0.86 4.92
C VAL A 177 -55.58 0.04 4.10
N ARG A 178 -55.12 0.52 2.94
CA ARG A 178 -55.89 1.42 2.06
C ARG A 178 -56.67 0.70 0.96
N GLY A 179 -56.56 -0.62 0.87
CA GLY A 179 -57.15 -1.40 -0.23
C GLY A 179 -56.55 -1.09 -1.61
N GLN A 180 -55.35 -0.51 -1.66
CA GLN A 180 -54.62 -0.22 -2.89
C GLN A 180 -53.67 -1.38 -3.21
N LYS A 181 -53.22 -1.45 -4.47
CA LYS A 181 -52.21 -2.42 -4.91
C LYS A 181 -50.95 -1.70 -5.37
N PHE A 182 -49.83 -2.39 -5.35
CA PHE A 182 -48.64 -1.93 -6.05
C PHE A 182 -48.89 -1.85 -7.55
N THR A 183 -48.34 -0.81 -8.18
CA THR A 183 -48.26 -0.71 -9.64
C THR A 183 -47.35 -1.81 -10.20
N VAL A 184 -47.47 -2.09 -11.49
CA VAL A 184 -46.56 -3.02 -12.19
C VAL A 184 -45.11 -2.56 -12.07
N GLU A 185 -44.86 -1.25 -12.13
CA GLU A 185 -43.52 -0.67 -11.97
C GLU A 185 -42.96 -0.90 -10.56
N MET A 186 -43.80 -0.80 -9.53
CA MET A 186 -43.40 -1.06 -8.14
C MET A 186 -43.13 -2.54 -7.87
N LEU A 187 -43.87 -3.45 -8.51
CA LEU A 187 -43.58 -4.89 -8.45
C LEU A 187 -42.24 -5.21 -9.13
N ALA A 188 -42.01 -4.69 -10.33
CA ALA A 188 -40.72 -4.88 -11.03
C ALA A 188 -39.54 -4.29 -10.25
N TYR A 189 -39.75 -3.15 -9.58
CA TYR A 189 -38.77 -2.58 -8.66
C TYR A 189 -38.48 -3.52 -7.47
N ALA A 190 -39.52 -4.06 -6.83
CA ALA A 190 -39.36 -4.98 -5.71
C ALA A 190 -38.62 -6.26 -6.11
N ASP A 191 -38.98 -6.86 -7.25
CA ASP A 191 -38.29 -8.04 -7.80
C ASP A 191 -36.80 -7.77 -8.06
N ALA A 192 -36.47 -6.59 -8.60
CA ALA A 192 -35.08 -6.19 -8.83
C ALA A 192 -34.31 -5.98 -7.51
N ILE A 193 -34.94 -5.38 -6.50
CA ILE A 193 -34.34 -5.22 -5.17
C ILE A 193 -34.11 -6.58 -4.51
N ASP A 194 -35.05 -7.52 -4.64
CA ASP A 194 -34.90 -8.87 -4.10
C ASP A 194 -33.74 -9.62 -4.77
N ALA A 195 -33.62 -9.53 -6.10
CA ALA A 195 -32.52 -10.15 -6.84
C ALA A 195 -31.14 -9.56 -6.47
N ILE A 196 -31.08 -8.26 -6.15
CA ILE A 196 -29.85 -7.63 -5.67
C ILE A 196 -29.57 -8.05 -4.21
N ALA A 197 -30.60 -8.13 -3.37
CA ALA A 197 -30.48 -8.45 -1.95
C ALA A 197 -30.02 -9.89 -1.70
N ASP A 198 -30.47 -10.85 -2.51
CA ASP A 198 -30.09 -12.26 -2.44
C ASP A 198 -28.81 -12.59 -3.22
N GLY A 199 -28.30 -11.63 -4.00
CA GLY A 199 -27.07 -11.75 -4.77
C GLY A 199 -27.21 -12.51 -6.10
N THR A 200 -28.44 -12.76 -6.56
CA THR A 200 -28.69 -13.34 -7.90
C THR A 200 -28.39 -12.34 -9.01
N ASP A 201 -28.59 -11.04 -8.78
CA ASP A 201 -28.11 -9.97 -9.65
C ASP A 201 -26.65 -9.60 -9.30
N THR A 202 -25.74 -10.01 -10.18
CA THR A 202 -24.30 -9.70 -10.08
C THR A 202 -23.83 -8.62 -11.07
N ALA A 203 -24.74 -8.08 -11.89
CA ALA A 203 -24.42 -7.11 -12.93
C ALA A 203 -24.73 -5.67 -12.49
N SER A 204 -25.71 -5.47 -11.61
CA SER A 204 -26.08 -4.16 -11.09
C SER A 204 -24.95 -3.52 -10.27
N THR A 205 -24.71 -2.23 -10.53
CA THR A 205 -23.69 -1.41 -9.84
C THR A 205 -24.30 -0.36 -8.91
N LYS A 206 -25.62 -0.20 -8.95
CA LYS A 206 -26.42 0.67 -8.06
C LYS A 206 -27.82 0.09 -7.91
N LEU A 207 -28.56 0.55 -6.90
CA LEU A 207 -29.98 0.21 -6.80
C LEU A 207 -30.73 0.87 -7.96
N PRO A 208 -31.80 0.23 -8.48
CA PRO A 208 -32.72 0.88 -9.40
C PRO A 208 -33.34 2.13 -8.75
N ASP A 209 -33.72 3.11 -9.58
CA ASP A 209 -34.40 4.30 -9.08
C ASP A 209 -35.85 3.93 -8.72
N ARG A 210 -36.33 4.43 -7.57
CA ARG A 210 -37.71 4.15 -7.12
C ARG A 210 -38.73 4.66 -8.15
N PRO A 211 -39.82 3.91 -8.41
CA PRO A 211 -40.87 4.36 -9.31
C PRO A 211 -41.62 5.56 -8.73
N ALA A 212 -42.01 6.49 -9.61
CA ALA A 212 -42.74 7.70 -9.21
C ALA A 212 -44.17 7.38 -8.72
N THR A 213 -44.79 6.34 -9.29
CA THR A 213 -46.14 5.90 -8.94
C THR A 213 -46.09 4.54 -8.24
N ILE A 214 -46.29 4.54 -6.92
CA ILE A 214 -46.15 3.34 -6.09
C ILE A 214 -47.44 2.51 -6.06
N MET A 215 -48.60 3.17 -6.04
CA MET A 215 -49.90 2.54 -5.81
C MET A 215 -50.88 2.77 -6.96
N SER A 216 -51.77 1.80 -7.18
CA SER A 216 -52.97 1.88 -8.01
C SER A 216 -54.22 1.53 -7.21
#